data_AF-A0A218QBQ7-F1
#
_entry.id   AF-A0A218QBQ7-F1
#
_cell.length_a   1.000
_cell.length_b   1.000
_cell.length_c   1.000
_cell.angle_alpha   90.00
_cell.angle_beta   90.00
_cell.angle_gamma   90.00
#
_symmetry.space_group_name_H-M   'P 1'
#
loop_
_entity.id
_entity.type
_entity.pdbx_description
1 polymer ?
#
loop_
_entity_poly.entity_id
_entity_poly.type
_entity_poly.pdbx_seq_one_letter_code
_entity_poly.pdbx_strand_id
1 'polypeptide(L)' 'MPHYKEYIPVARDRLLNLFYTDKLKVAIDSNQFNGIKSIPAAVEYLLTGKNCGKLVVRF' A
#
# COMPACT_ATOMS: atom_id res chain seq x y z
N MET A 1 -13.19 3.48 7.62
CA MET A 1 -13.88 4.34 6.65
C MET A 1 -15.35 3.93 6.55
N PRO A 2 -16.25 4.56 7.32
CA PRO A 2 -17.66 4.17 7.30
C PRO A 2 -18.45 4.72 6.10
N HIS A 3 -17.98 5.79 5.45
CA HIS A 3 -18.81 6.61 4.54
C HIS A 3 -19.05 6.06 3.12
N TYR A 4 -18.48 4.91 2.74
CA TYR A 4 -18.58 4.36 1.36
C TYR A 4 -18.48 2.83 1.32
N LYS A 5 -18.92 2.14 2.36
CA LYS A 5 -18.70 0.69 2.50
C LYS A 5 -19.32 -0.11 1.35
N GLU A 6 -20.49 0.31 0.88
CA GLU A 6 -21.24 -0.29 -0.22
C GLU A 6 -20.48 -0.25 -1.55
N TYR A 7 -19.58 0.72 -1.75
CA TYR A 7 -18.80 0.85 -2.98
C TYR A 7 -17.48 0.08 -2.95
N ILE A 8 -17.01 -0.37 -1.77
CA ILE A 8 -15.71 -1.04 -1.60
C ILE A 8 -15.56 -2.26 -2.52
N PRO A 9 -16.54 -3.18 -2.63
CA PRO A 9 -16.37 -4.37 -3.47
C PRO A 9 -16.12 -4.00 -4.94
N VAL A 10 -16.97 -3.12 -5.51
CA VAL A 10 -16.87 -2.71 -6.91
C VAL A 10 -15.58 -1.92 -7.18
N ALA A 11 -15.20 -1.01 -6.27
CA ALA A 11 -13.97 -0.25 -6.39
C ALA A 11 -12.72 -1.15 -6.35
N ARG A 12 -12.70 -2.14 -5.43
CA ARG A 12 -11.62 -3.12 -5.33
C ARG A 12 -11.50 -3.92 -6.62
N ASP A 13 -12.60 -4.47 -7.12
CA ASP A 13 -12.58 -5.34 -8.30
C ASP A 13 -12.11 -4.58 -9.54
N ARG A 14 -12.53 -3.31 -9.68
CA ARG A 14 -12.03 -2.42 -10.74
C ARG A 14 -10.53 -2.14 -10.60
N LEU A 15 -10.03 -1.84 -9.40
CA LEU A 15 -8.59 -1.61 -9.16
C LEU A 15 -7.75 -2.85 -9.50
N LEU A 16 -8.22 -4.03 -9.10
CA LEU A 16 -7.55 -5.30 -9.40
C LEU A 16 -7.56 -5.61 -10.91
N ASN A 17 -8.68 -5.38 -11.60
CA ASN A 17 -8.73 -5.54 -13.05
C ASN A 17 -7.74 -4.61 -13.76
N LEU A 18 -7.59 -3.35 -13.32
CA LEU A 18 -6.59 -2.44 -13.89
C LEU A 18 -5.16 -2.92 -13.65
N PHE A 19 -4.90 -3.51 -12.48
CA PHE A 19 -3.60 -4.11 -12.18
C PHE A 19 -3.32 -5.34 -13.05
N TYR A 20 -4.24 -6.30 -13.12
CA TYR A 20 -4.06 -7.54 -13.89
C TYR A 20 -4.06 -7.34 -15.41
N THR A 21 -4.56 -6.19 -15.90
CA THR A 21 -4.52 -5.83 -17.32
C THR A 21 -3.42 -4.82 -17.66
N ASP A 22 -2.44 -4.65 -16.77
CA ASP A 22 -1.28 -3.76 -16.92
C ASP A 22 -1.61 -2.27 -17.14
N LYS A 23 -2.84 -1.86 -16.80
CA LYS A 23 -3.31 -0.47 -16.90
C LYS A 23 -3.01 0.36 -15.65
N LEU A 24 -2.61 -0.29 -14.56
CA LEU A 24 -2.22 0.34 -13.30
C LEU A 24 -0.88 -0.22 -12.82
N LYS A 25 0.14 0.64 -12.75
CA LYS A 25 1.42 0.31 -12.13
C LYS A 25 1.35 0.58 -10.64
N VAL A 26 1.67 -0.43 -9.83
CA VAL A 26 1.75 -0.30 -8.37
C VAL A 26 3.20 0.03 -7.99
N ALA A 27 3.42 1.19 -7.38
CA ALA A 27 4.71 1.55 -6.81
C ALA A 27 4.80 1.06 -5.36
N ILE A 28 5.81 0.24 -5.07
CA ILE A 28 6.18 -0.17 -3.72
C ILE A 28 7.47 0.55 -3.37
N ASP A 29 7.54 1.07 -2.15
CA ASP A 29 8.77 1.69 -1.65
C ASP A 29 9.92 0.68 -1.64
N SER A 30 11.10 1.09 -2.11
CA SER A 30 12.26 0.19 -2.20
C SER A 30 12.87 -0.15 -0.84
N ASN A 31 12.61 0.64 0.20
CA ASN A 31 13.12 0.37 1.55
C ASN A 31 12.42 -0.84 2.16
N GLN A 32 13.21 -1.78 2.65
CA GLN A 32 12.70 -3.03 3.22
C GLN A 32 12.64 -2.96 4.75
N PHE A 33 11.47 -3.28 5.28
CA PHE A 33 11.23 -3.46 6.70
C PHE A 33 10.76 -4.91 6.89
N ASN A 34 11.47 -5.67 7.70
CA ASN A 34 11.23 -7.10 7.88
C ASN A 34 10.87 -7.41 9.33
N GLY A 35 9.76 -8.13 9.52
CA GLY A 35 9.21 -8.54 10.80
C GLY A 35 8.35 -7.47 11.47
N ILE A 36 7.42 -7.92 12.32
CA ILE A 36 6.50 -7.04 13.05
C ILE A 36 7.25 -5.98 13.88
N LYS A 37 8.41 -6.34 14.41
CA LYS A 37 9.24 -5.44 15.22
C LYS A 37 9.80 -4.24 14.43
N SER A 38 9.83 -4.29 13.09
CA SER A 38 10.27 -3.15 12.28
C SER A 38 9.16 -2.14 11.97
N ILE A 39 7.90 -2.41 12.35
CA ILE A 39 6.77 -1.51 12.09
C ILE A 39 7.01 -0.10 12.67
N PRO A 40 7.49 0.09 13.91
CA PRO A 40 7.76 1.43 14.44
C PRO A 40 8.75 2.23 13.56
N ALA A 41 9.87 1.63 13.18
CA ALA A 41 10.86 2.26 12.30
C ALA A 41 10.29 2.57 10.90
N ALA A 42 9.40 1.71 10.38
CA ALA A 42 8.73 1.94 9.11
C ALA A 42 7.75 3.12 9.17
N VAL A 43 7.06 3.31 10.30
CA VAL A 43 6.19 4.47 10.53
C VAL A 43 7.02 5.74 10.69
N GLU A 44 8.12 5.70 11.44
CA GLU A 44 9.04 6.84 11.54
C GLU A 44 9.55 7.26 10.16
N TYR A 45 9.98 6.31 9.33
CA TYR A 45 10.39 6.57 7.95
C TYR A 45 9.25 7.17 7.11
N LEU A 46 8.03 6.63 7.18
CA LEU A 46 6.84 7.18 6.51
C LEU A 46 6.61 8.65 6.89
N LEU A 47 6.74 8.99 8.18
CA LEU A 47 6.52 10.34 8.69
C LEU A 47 7.59 11.35 8.24
N THR A 48 8.76 10.88 7.77
CA THR A 48 9.75 11.77 7.14
C THR A 48 9.31 12.28 5.77
N GLY A 49 8.29 11.68 5.15
CA GLY A 49 7.83 12.00 3.80
C GLY A 49 8.77 11.57 2.67
N LYS A 50 9.83 10.80 2.99
CA LYS A 50 10.81 10.32 2.01
C LYS A 50 10.34 9.09 1.22
N ASN A 51 9.23 8.47 1.62
CA ASN A 51 8.75 7.25 0.98
C ASN A 51 8.18 7.54 -0.43
N CYS A 52 8.50 6.67 -1.38
CA CYS A 52 7.99 6.72 -2.74
C CYS A 52 7.14 5.48 -3.01
N GLY A 53 5.82 5.67 -3.05
CA GLY A 53 4.85 4.58 -3.24
C GLY A 53 4.41 3.94 -1.92
N LYS A 54 3.88 2.72 -2.01
CA LYS A 54 3.36 1.99 -0.87
C LYS A 54 4.49 1.40 -0.04
N LEU A 55 4.64 1.87 1.19
CA LEU A 55 5.50 1.23 2.18
C LEU A 55 4.88 -0.09 2.65
N VAL A 56 5.70 -1.15 2.66
CA VAL A 56 5.31 -2.52 3.03
C VAL A 56 6.31 -3.08 4.05
N VAL A 57 5.79 -3.71 5.10
CA VAL A 57 6.58 -4.55 6.02
C VAL A 57 6.38 -6.01 5.60
N ARG A 58 7.48 -6.74 5.43
CA ARG A 58 7.49 -8.15 5.04
C ARG A 58 7.66 -9.04 6.28
N PHE A 59 7.22 -10.29 6.20
CA PHE A 59 7.37 -11.29 7.25
C PHE A 59 8.47 -12.28 6.86
#